data_AF-A0A2H0JUN8-F1
#
_entry.id   AF-A0A2H0JUN8-F1
#
_cell.length_a   1.000
_cell.length_b   1.000
_cell.length_c   1.000
_cell.angle_alpha   90.00
_cell.angle_beta   90.00
_cell.angle_gamma   90.00
#
_symmetry.space_group_name_H-M   'P 1'
#
loop_
_entity.id
_entity.type
_entity.pdbx_description
1 polymer ?
#
loop_
_entity_poly.entity_id
_entity_poly.type
_entity_poly.pdbx_seq_one_letter_code
_entity_poly.pdbx_strand_id
1 'polypeptide(L)'
;MPKREQKFLVRHKKRLLATAALLLLVWILLLDTHSLWTRFALRAEQRVLRAENALLSADIDRVKTLMERPLNAADIERIAREKYSMQRPGELVYPLVDP
;
A
#
# COMPACT_ATOMS: atom_id res chain seq x y z
N MET A 1 2.19 -63.93 -27.03
CA MET A 1 1.44 -63.15 -26.01
C MET A 1 2.31 -61.99 -25.52
N PRO A 2 1.83 -60.83 -25.04
CA PRO A 2 0.48 -60.25 -25.06
C PRO A 2 0.48 -58.77 -25.55
N LYS A 3 -0.02 -58.49 -26.78
CA LYS A 3 -0.20 -57.10 -27.29
C LYS A 3 -1.22 -56.26 -26.49
N ARG A 4 -2.01 -56.89 -25.61
CA ARG A 4 -3.07 -56.25 -24.82
C ARG A 4 -2.52 -55.47 -23.61
N GLU A 5 -1.45 -55.96 -22.99
CA GLU A 5 -0.85 -55.30 -21.81
C GLU A 5 -0.10 -54.02 -22.20
N GLN A 6 0.56 -54.01 -23.36
CA GLN A 6 1.22 -52.81 -23.87
C GLN A 6 0.25 -51.65 -24.12
N LYS A 7 -0.95 -51.93 -24.67
CA LYS A 7 -1.96 -50.89 -24.90
C LYS A 7 -2.47 -50.27 -23.60
N PHE A 8 -2.58 -51.05 -22.52
CA PHE A 8 -2.97 -50.54 -21.20
C PHE A 8 -1.91 -49.61 -20.62
N LEU A 9 -0.65 -50.05 -20.59
CA LEU A 9 0.48 -49.27 -20.08
C LEU A 9 0.64 -47.93 -20.82
N VAL A 10 0.54 -47.94 -22.16
CA VAL A 10 0.64 -46.70 -22.95
C VAL A 10 -0.55 -45.77 -22.68
N ARG A 11 -1.77 -46.30 -22.51
CA ARG A 11 -2.95 -45.48 -22.20
C ARG A 11 -2.87 -44.86 -20.80
N HIS A 12 -2.38 -45.59 -19.79
CA HIS A 12 -2.14 -45.04 -18.45
C HIS A 12 -1.03 -44.00 -18.45
N LYS A 13 0.08 -44.23 -19.16
CA LYS A 13 1.15 -43.24 -19.34
C LYS A 13 0.66 -41.95 -20.02
N LYS A 14 -0.19 -42.06 -21.06
CA LYS A 14 -0.80 -40.89 -21.72
C LYS A 14 -1.76 -40.12 -20.81
N ARG A 15 -2.55 -40.81 -19.99
CA ARG A 15 -3.44 -40.16 -19.00
C ARG A 15 -2.64 -39.44 -17.92
N LEU A 16 -1.59 -40.06 -17.40
CA LEU A 16 -0.69 -39.46 -16.41
C LEU A 16 0.02 -38.22 -16.97
N LEU A 17 0.50 -38.29 -18.22
CA LEU A 17 1.08 -37.14 -18.91
C LEU A 17 0.06 -36.02 -19.12
N ALA A 18 -1.17 -36.34 -19.51
CA ALA A 18 -2.23 -35.34 -19.67
C ALA A 18 -2.61 -34.67 -18.34
N THR A 19 -2.71 -35.44 -17.25
CA THR A 19 -2.94 -34.87 -15.91
C THR A 19 -1.76 -34.05 -15.41
N ALA A 20 -0.53 -34.48 -15.67
CA ALA A 20 0.67 -33.71 -15.31
C ALA A 20 0.73 -32.40 -16.11
N ALA A 21 0.43 -32.43 -17.41
CA ALA A 21 0.37 -31.23 -18.24
C ALA A 21 -0.76 -30.30 -17.80
N LEU A 22 -1.92 -30.82 -17.41
CA LEU A 22 -3.02 -30.02 -16.88
C LEU A 22 -2.66 -29.37 -15.54
N LEU A 23 -2.05 -30.14 -14.62
CA LEU A 23 -1.56 -29.61 -13.34
C LEU A 23 -0.48 -28.55 -13.55
N LEU A 24 0.42 -28.75 -14.52
CA LEU A 24 1.47 -27.80 -14.86
C LEU A 24 0.88 -26.54 -15.51
N LEU A 25 -0.13 -26.67 -16.36
CA LEU A 25 -0.89 -25.54 -16.91
C LEU A 25 -1.62 -24.77 -15.81
N VAL A 26 -2.30 -25.46 -14.89
CA VAL A 26 -2.98 -24.85 -13.74
C VAL A 26 -1.97 -24.18 -12.81
N TRP A 27 -0.79 -24.79 -12.62
CA TRP A 27 0.31 -24.22 -11.84
C TRP A 27 0.90 -22.99 -12.51
N ILE A 28 1.12 -22.99 -13.82
CA ILE A 28 1.52 -21.77 -14.53
C ILE A 28 0.40 -20.74 -14.44
N LEU A 29 -0.86 -21.09 -14.65
CA LEU A 29 -1.95 -20.10 -14.58
C LEU A 29 -2.16 -19.49 -13.18
N LEU A 30 -1.96 -20.29 -12.12
CA LEU A 30 -2.16 -19.87 -10.73
C LEU A 30 -0.90 -19.33 -10.06
N LEU A 31 0.27 -19.87 -10.41
CA LEU A 31 1.56 -19.60 -9.77
C LEU A 31 2.53 -18.82 -10.67
N ASP A 32 2.28 -18.65 -11.98
CA ASP A 32 3.05 -17.73 -12.80
C ASP A 32 2.75 -16.29 -12.38
N THR A 33 3.55 -15.85 -11.42
CA THR A 33 4.23 -14.55 -11.27
C THR A 33 3.41 -13.26 -11.31
N HIS A 34 2.16 -13.23 -11.78
CA HIS A 34 1.27 -12.06 -11.81
C HIS A 34 -0.16 -12.47 -11.48
N SER A 35 -0.29 -13.24 -10.39
CA SER A 35 -1.59 -13.64 -9.85
C SER A 35 -2.52 -12.42 -9.79
N LEU A 36 -3.75 -12.61 -10.27
CA LEU A 36 -4.79 -11.59 -10.26
C LEU A 36 -4.98 -10.98 -8.87
N TRP A 37 -4.65 -11.73 -7.82
CA TRP A 37 -4.62 -11.27 -6.45
C TRP A 37 -3.61 -10.16 -6.21
N THR A 38 -2.36 -10.32 -6.66
CA THR A 38 -1.33 -9.28 -6.53
C THR A 38 -1.73 -8.02 -7.27
N ARG A 39 -2.30 -8.14 -8.47
CA ARG A 39 -2.83 -7.00 -9.23
C ARG A 39 -3.99 -6.31 -8.51
N PHE A 40 -4.85 -7.08 -7.85
CA PHE A 40 -5.97 -6.54 -7.07
C PHE A 40 -5.48 -5.81 -5.81
N ALA A 41 -4.55 -6.42 -5.06
CA ALA A 41 -3.93 -5.82 -3.89
C ALA A 41 -3.21 -4.51 -4.24
N LEU A 42 -2.40 -4.51 -5.30
CA LEU A 42 -1.71 -3.32 -5.79
C LEU A 42 -2.68 -2.22 -6.22
N ARG A 43 -3.81 -2.56 -6.87
CA ARG A 43 -4.84 -1.58 -7.21
C ARG A 43 -5.52 -0.99 -5.97
N ALA A 44 -5.75 -1.80 -4.94
CA ALA A 44 -6.32 -1.33 -3.68
C ALA A 44 -5.35 -0.36 -2.99
N GLU A 45 -4.07 -0.74 -2.87
CA GLU A 45 -3.01 0.09 -2.30
C GLU A 45 -2.83 1.40 -3.08
N GLN A 46 -2.81 1.33 -4.41
CA GLN A 46 -2.74 2.50 -5.28
C GLN A 46 -3.91 3.46 -5.07
N ARG A 47 -5.13 2.94 -4.79
CA ARG A 47 -6.29 3.79 -4.48
C ARG A 47 -6.14 4.49 -3.14
N VAL A 48 -5.63 3.79 -2.12
CA VAL A 48 -5.38 4.35 -0.79
C VAL A 48 -4.32 5.46 -0.90
N LEU A 49 -3.18 5.18 -1.52
CA LEU A 49 -2.10 6.14 -1.70
C LEU A 49 -2.54 7.39 -2.48
N ARG A 50 -3.40 7.23 -3.49
CA ARG A 50 -3.96 8.37 -4.23
C ARG A 50 -4.89 9.22 -3.38
N ALA A 51 -5.72 8.60 -2.55
CA ALA A 51 -6.61 9.33 -1.65
C ALA A 51 -5.79 10.11 -0.61
N GLU A 52 -4.79 9.48 -0.02
CA GLU A 52 -3.88 10.13 0.95
C GLU A 52 -3.11 11.28 0.31
N ASN A 53 -2.58 11.08 -0.90
CA ASN A 53 -1.89 12.14 -1.64
C ASN A 53 -2.81 13.33 -1.94
N ALA A 54 -4.07 13.07 -2.33
CA ALA A 54 -5.04 14.13 -2.58
C ALA A 54 -5.35 14.93 -1.30
N LEU A 55 -5.48 14.27 -0.16
CA LEU A 55 -5.68 14.93 1.15
C LEU A 55 -4.48 15.78 1.53
N LEU A 56 -3.27 15.22 1.47
CA LEU A 56 -2.03 15.94 1.79
C LEU A 56 -1.81 17.13 0.84
N SER A 57 -2.11 16.98 -0.45
CA SER A 57 -2.01 18.08 -1.41
C SER A 57 -2.96 19.22 -1.07
N ALA A 58 -4.21 18.91 -0.68
CA ALA A 58 -5.18 19.91 -0.25
C ALA A 58 -4.73 20.64 1.02
N ASP A 59 -4.12 19.92 1.97
CA ASP A 59 -3.57 20.53 3.20
C ASP A 59 -2.38 21.44 2.90
N ILE A 60 -1.49 21.03 2.00
CA ILE A 60 -0.37 21.87 1.54
C ILE A 60 -0.90 23.15 0.91
N ASP A 61 -1.87 23.07 0.01
CA ASP A 61 -2.44 24.25 -0.64
C ASP A 61 -3.15 25.16 0.37
N ARG A 62 -3.88 24.59 1.34
CA ARG A 62 -4.45 25.34 2.45
C ARG A 62 -3.38 26.09 3.24
N VAL A 63 -2.28 25.44 3.61
CA VAL A 63 -1.19 26.09 4.37
C VAL A 63 -0.53 27.18 3.53
N LYS A 64 -0.28 26.94 2.24
CA LYS A 64 0.27 27.95 1.32
C LYS A 64 -0.61 29.20 1.26
N THR A 65 -1.93 29.06 1.10
CA THR A 65 -2.84 30.22 1.08
C THR A 65 -2.86 31.00 2.40
N LEU A 66 -2.62 30.33 3.54
CA LEU A 66 -2.45 31.02 4.82
C LEU A 66 -1.14 31.78 4.89
N MET A 67 -0.07 31.26 4.28
CA MET A 67 1.25 31.91 4.21
C MET A 67 1.33 33.06 3.19
N GLU A 68 0.46 33.08 2.18
CA GLU A 68 0.35 34.20 1.23
C GLU A 68 -0.16 35.48 1.89
N ARG A 69 -0.82 35.37 3.05
CA ARG A 69 -1.14 36.52 3.89
C ARG A 69 0.11 36.90 4.68
N PRO A 70 0.48 38.19 4.77
CA PRO A 70 1.62 38.59 5.58
C PRO A 70 1.34 38.27 7.05
N LEU A 71 1.88 37.15 7.52
CA LEU A 71 1.89 36.79 8.93
C LEU A 71 2.88 37.68 9.64
N ASN A 72 2.42 38.40 10.65
CA ASN A 72 3.32 39.15 11.52
C ASN A 72 4.00 38.18 12.52
N ALA A 73 5.06 38.64 13.17
CA ALA A 73 5.82 37.81 14.12
C ALA A 73 4.96 37.29 15.29
N ALA A 74 3.93 38.04 15.71
CA ALA A 74 3.03 37.65 16.79
C ALA A 74 2.10 36.49 16.37
N ASP A 75 1.61 36.49 15.13
CA ASP A 75 0.81 35.40 14.58
C ASP A 75 1.62 34.10 14.47
N ILE A 76 2.88 34.21 14.04
CA ILE A 76 3.81 33.06 13.96
C ILE A 76 4.07 32.50 15.36
N GLU A 77 4.36 33.36 16.34
CA GLU A 77 4.60 32.93 17.72
C GLU A 77 3.37 32.25 18.34
N ARG A 78 2.18 32.83 18.13
CA ARG A 78 0.92 32.26 18.61
C ARG A 78 0.67 30.87 18.02
N ILE A 79 0.85 30.71 16.70
CA ILE A 79 0.69 29.41 16.03
C ILE A 79 1.72 28.39 16.56
N ALA A 80 2.98 28.79 16.73
CA ALA A 80 4.03 27.92 17.25
C ALA A 80 3.70 27.40 18.66
N ARG A 81 3.20 28.27 19.54
CA ARG A 81 2.78 27.89 20.90
C ARG A 81 1.49 27.06 20.91
N GLU A 82 0.46 27.45 20.18
CA GLU A 82 -0.87 26.81 20.25
C GLU A 82 -0.94 25.48 19.48
N LYS A 83 -0.32 25.41 18.30
CA LYS A 83 -0.41 24.22 17.43
C LYS A 83 0.69 23.21 17.67
N TYR A 84 1.87 23.67 18.04
CA TYR A 84 3.07 22.84 18.11
C TYR A 84 3.72 22.82 19.50
N SER A 85 3.16 23.54 20.48
CA SER A 85 3.70 23.68 21.84
C SER A 85 5.18 24.08 21.85
N MET A 86 5.62 24.82 20.83
CA MET A 86 7.01 25.28 20.71
C MET A 86 7.29 26.40 21.72
N GLN A 87 8.49 26.37 22.28
CA GLN A 87 9.01 27.36 23.24
C GLN A 87 10.28 27.98 22.66
N ARG A 88 10.61 29.22 23.03
CA ARG A 88 11.88 29.80 22.58
C ARG A 88 13.06 29.08 23.26
N PRO A 89 14.21 28.96 22.59
CA PRO A 89 15.42 28.42 23.22
C PRO A 89 15.77 29.22 24.49
N GLY A 90 15.79 28.55 25.65
CA GLY A 90 16.06 29.17 26.95
C GLY A 90 14.85 29.77 27.67
N GLU A 91 13.64 29.61 27.14
CA GLU A 91 12.40 30.01 27.83
C GLU A 91 12.02 28.97 28.90
N LEU A 92 11.83 29.41 30.15
CA LEU A 92 11.31 28.58 31.23
C LEU A 92 9.79 28.73 31.28
N VAL A 93 9.07 27.69 30.83
CA VAL A 93 7.60 27.64 30.89
C VAL A 93 7.17 26.80 32.08
N TYR A 94 6.43 27.41 33.01
CA TYR A 94 5.81 26.69 34.12
C TYR A 94 4.38 26.28 33.73
N PRO A 95 4.07 24.97 33.65
CA PRO A 95 2.69 24.55 33.46
C PRO A 95 1.89 24.94 34.72
N LEU A 96 0.80 25.68 34.52
CA LEU A 96 -0.20 25.90 35.58
C LEU A 96 -0.91 24.56 35.79
N VAL A 97 -0.57 23.87 36.88
CA VAL A 97 -1.35 22.73 37.37
C VAL A 97 -2.47 23.34 38.21
N ASP A 98 -3.67 23.41 37.66
CA ASP A 98 -4.85 23.72 38.47
C ASP A 98 -5.06 22.60 39.50
N PRO A 99 -5.29 22.92 40.79
CA PRO A 99 -5.40 21.93 41.87
C PRO A 99 -6.68 21.08 41.84
#